data_AF-A0A3C0RAL4-F1
#
_entry.id   AF-A0A3C0RAL4-F1
#
_cell.length_a   1.000
_cell.length_b   1.000
_cell.length_c   1.000
_cell.angle_alpha   90.00
_cell.angle_beta   90.00
_cell.angle_gamma   90.00
#
_symmetry.space_group_name_H-M   'P 1'
#
loop_
_entity.id
_entity.type
_entity.pdbx_description
1 polymer ?
#
loop_
_entity_poly.entity_id
_entity_poly.type
_entity_poly.pdbx_seq_one_letter_code
_entity_poly.pdbx_strand_id
1 'polypeptide(L)'
;GQRRYMESFSAYARQFIGDMERPDVDKITGLSPVISIEQKTTNRNPRSTVGTVTEIYDFLRLLYARIGEAYSYNTGKKMVKFSEEEIVENITKKFKNKKISLLAPLVRGRKGHYRELFEDIRKKGFVKVRVDGEVKDLVPKMQVDRYKIHDIEVVIDRLQVTEDMKVRLSQSVQQSLKTGKDLMFLLVNDTDQVVQYSKQLMCEDTGISYEEPSPNAFSFNSPYGACGTC
;
A
#
# COMPACT_ATOMS: atom_id res chain seq x y z
N GLY A 1 -11.29 -14.86 44.35
CA GLY A 1 -11.05 -14.84 42.89
C GLY A 1 -9.81 -14.03 42.54
N GLN A 2 -9.87 -12.71 42.74
CA GLN A 2 -8.85 -11.74 42.32
C GLN A 2 -7.43 -12.06 42.83
N ARG A 3 -7.23 -12.43 44.10
CA ARG A 3 -5.91 -12.79 44.65
C ARG A 3 -5.29 -14.08 44.08
N ARG A 4 -6.08 -15.14 43.89
CA ARG A 4 -5.58 -16.39 43.26
C ARG A 4 -5.19 -16.18 41.80
N TYR A 5 -5.89 -15.28 41.10
CA TYR A 5 -5.48 -14.82 39.78
C TYR A 5 -4.15 -14.04 39.86
N MET A 6 -3.97 -13.17 40.86
CA MET A 6 -2.69 -12.46 41.10
C MET A 6 -1.51 -13.40 41.41
N GLU A 7 -1.77 -14.52 42.10
CA GLU A 7 -0.76 -15.55 42.39
C GLU A 7 -0.27 -16.29 41.14
N SER A 8 -1.01 -16.21 40.02
CA SER A 8 -0.57 -16.73 38.72
C SER A 8 0.41 -15.80 37.98
N PHE A 9 0.60 -14.56 38.45
CA PHE A 9 1.56 -13.62 37.85
C PHE A 9 2.99 -13.82 38.40
N SER A 10 3.96 -13.43 37.58
CA SER A 10 5.38 -13.46 37.93
C SER A 10 5.68 -12.65 39.19
N ALA A 11 6.74 -13.03 39.92
CA ALA A 11 7.14 -12.34 41.16
C ALA A 11 7.40 -10.83 40.96
N TYR A 12 7.84 -10.42 39.76
CA TYR A 12 8.05 -9.03 39.38
C TYR A 12 6.74 -8.25 39.21
N ALA A 13 5.76 -8.82 38.51
CA ALA A 13 4.46 -8.18 38.31
C ALA A 13 3.72 -7.94 39.64
N ARG A 14 3.92 -8.83 40.63
CA ARG A 14 3.34 -8.69 41.98
C ARG A 14 3.85 -7.47 42.74
N GLN A 15 5.03 -6.93 42.42
CA GLN A 15 5.56 -5.73 43.10
C GLN A 15 4.77 -4.45 42.78
N PHE A 16 4.02 -4.42 41.68
CA PHE A 16 3.24 -3.26 41.24
C PHE A 16 1.77 -3.31 41.69
N ILE A 17 1.38 -4.37 42.38
CA ILE A 17 0.03 -4.61 42.87
C ILE A 17 0.04 -4.31 44.36
N GLY A 18 -0.66 -3.25 44.78
CA GLY A 18 -0.71 -2.83 46.18
C GLY A 18 -1.34 -3.89 47.10
N ASP A 19 -1.15 -3.71 48.41
CA ASP A 19 -1.71 -4.59 49.43
C ASP A 19 -3.24 -4.58 49.38
N MET A 20 -3.83 -5.70 48.96
CA MET A 20 -5.27 -5.92 49.06
C MET A 20 -5.60 -6.47 50.44
N GLU A 21 -6.55 -5.84 51.14
CA GLU A 21 -7.08 -6.33 52.41
C GLU A 21 -7.61 -7.76 52.26
N ARG A 22 -7.27 -8.60 53.24
CA ARG A 22 -7.70 -9.99 53.27
C ARG A 22 -9.17 -10.04 53.70
N PRO A 23 -10.05 -10.78 52.99
CA PRO A 23 -11.43 -10.97 53.43
C PRO A 23 -11.47 -11.63 54.81
N ASP A 24 -12.40 -11.18 55.65
CA ASP A 24 -12.59 -11.67 57.03
C ASP A 24 -13.26 -13.06 57.04
N VAL A 25 -12.47 -14.10 56.78
CA VAL A 25 -12.91 -15.50 56.76
C VAL A 25 -11.81 -16.42 57.28
N ASP A 26 -12.17 -17.38 58.13
CA ASP A 26 -11.21 -18.32 58.76
C ASP A 26 -10.65 -19.34 57.76
N LYS A 27 -11.51 -19.95 56.95
CA LYS A 27 -11.11 -20.93 55.93
C LYS A 27 -12.18 -21.09 54.87
N ILE A 28 -11.77 -21.00 53.60
CA ILE A 28 -12.60 -21.39 52.46
C ILE A 28 -11.80 -22.35 51.58
N THR A 29 -12.38 -23.51 51.27
CA THR A 29 -11.82 -24.53 50.37
C THR A 29 -12.76 -24.76 49.20
N GLY A 30 -12.24 -25.27 48.07
CA GLY A 30 -13.08 -25.57 46.90
C GLY A 30 -13.47 -24.38 46.03
N LEU A 31 -12.85 -23.21 46.21
CA LEU A 31 -13.10 -22.05 45.33
C LEU A 31 -12.45 -22.25 43.95
N SER A 32 -13.29 -22.40 42.94
CA SER A 32 -12.91 -22.21 41.54
C SER A 32 -12.45 -20.76 41.29
N PRO A 33 -11.69 -20.49 40.22
CA PRO A 33 -11.47 -19.13 39.75
C PRO A 33 -12.81 -18.39 39.61
N VAL A 34 -12.93 -17.23 40.25
CA VAL A 34 -14.17 -16.44 40.27
C VAL A 34 -13.98 -15.22 39.39
N ILE A 35 -14.89 -15.00 38.47
CA ILE A 35 -15.02 -13.78 37.66
C ILE A 35 -16.17 -12.96 38.25
N SER A 36 -15.92 -11.70 38.59
CA SER A 36 -17.00 -10.78 38.98
C SER A 36 -17.56 -10.11 37.71
N ILE A 37 -18.87 -10.14 37.54
CA ILE A 37 -19.58 -9.43 36.48
C ILE A 37 -20.45 -8.37 37.16
N GLU A 38 -19.94 -7.14 37.21
CA GLU A 38 -20.60 -5.98 37.81
C GLU A 38 -20.92 -4.95 36.74
N GLN A 39 -22.08 -4.30 36.85
CA GLN A 39 -22.42 -3.16 36.00
C GLN A 39 -21.77 -1.88 36.57
N LYS A 40 -20.43 -1.79 36.48
CA LYS A 40 -19.73 -0.53 36.71
C LYS A 40 -19.81 0.32 35.44
N THR A 41 -20.18 1.59 35.60
CA THR A 41 -20.06 2.59 34.53
C THR A 41 -18.59 2.69 34.13
N THR A 42 -18.26 2.18 32.95
CA THR A 42 -16.90 2.25 32.41
C THR A 42 -16.54 3.69 32.05
N ASN A 43 -15.26 4.02 32.20
CA ASN A 43 -14.70 5.31 31.77
C ASN A 43 -15.11 5.61 30.32
N ARG A 44 -15.62 6.83 30.06
CA ARG A 44 -16.03 7.28 28.73
C ARG A 44 -14.80 7.58 27.87
N ASN A 45 -14.22 6.57 27.24
CA ASN A 45 -13.24 6.76 26.18
C ASN A 45 -13.99 6.92 24.85
N PRO A 46 -13.90 8.07 24.16
CA PRO A 46 -14.61 8.30 22.89
C PRO A 46 -14.18 7.34 21.77
N ARG A 47 -13.02 6.69 21.92
CA ARG A 47 -12.45 5.71 20.99
C ARG A 47 -12.77 4.25 21.36
N SER A 48 -13.57 4.03 22.40
CA SER A 48 -14.04 2.70 22.77
C SER A 48 -15.49 2.52 22.31
N THR A 49 -15.71 1.51 21.48
CA THR A 49 -17.03 1.11 20.97
C THR A 49 -17.34 -0.30 21.43
N VAL A 50 -18.60 -0.72 21.30
CA VAL A 50 -19.02 -2.11 21.55
C VAL A 50 -18.11 -3.10 20.81
N GLY A 51 -17.80 -2.83 19.54
CA GLY A 51 -16.94 -3.71 18.74
C GLY A 51 -15.49 -3.81 19.24
N THR A 52 -14.94 -2.75 19.84
CA THR A 52 -13.61 -2.80 20.47
C THR A 52 -13.63 -3.53 21.81
N VAL A 53 -14.72 -3.42 22.58
CA VAL A 53 -14.85 -4.08 23.90
C VAL A 53 -15.06 -5.58 23.76
N THR A 54 -15.81 -6.00 22.73
CA THR A 54 -16.05 -7.42 22.45
C THR A 54 -15.00 -8.05 21.54
N GLU A 55 -13.98 -7.30 21.13
CA GLU A 55 -12.94 -7.70 20.16
C GLU A 55 -13.45 -8.09 18.76
N ILE A 56 -14.78 -8.05 18.52
CA ILE A 56 -15.39 -8.33 17.20
C ILE A 56 -14.79 -7.43 16.12
N TYR A 57 -14.50 -6.17 16.46
CA TYR A 57 -13.90 -5.23 15.53
C TYR A 57 -12.49 -5.66 15.09
N ASP A 58 -11.70 -6.30 15.94
CA ASP A 58 -10.37 -6.79 15.58
C ASP A 58 -10.45 -7.96 14.59
N PHE A 59 -11.44 -8.84 14.74
CA PHE A 59 -11.74 -9.85 13.73
C PHE A 59 -12.21 -9.24 12.41
N LEU A 60 -13.05 -8.21 12.45
CA LEU A 60 -13.47 -7.49 11.24
C LEU A 60 -12.27 -6.86 10.52
N ARG A 61 -11.38 -6.20 11.26
CA ARG A 61 -10.15 -5.62 10.68
C ARG A 61 -9.29 -6.67 9.98
N LEU A 62 -9.14 -7.85 10.60
CA LEU A 62 -8.42 -8.96 9.98
C LEU A 62 -9.15 -9.49 8.73
N LEU A 63 -10.47 -9.64 8.79
CA LEU A 63 -11.30 -10.08 7.68
C LEU A 63 -11.13 -9.16 6.46
N TYR A 64 -11.34 -7.86 6.64
CA TYR A 64 -11.22 -6.87 5.57
C TYR A 64 -9.79 -6.75 5.02
N ALA A 65 -8.77 -6.90 5.87
CA ALA A 65 -7.39 -6.89 5.41
C ALA A 65 -7.01 -8.13 4.58
N ARG A 66 -7.61 -9.29 4.85
CA ARG A 66 -7.22 -10.55 4.20
C ARG A 66 -8.02 -10.83 2.93
N ILE A 67 -9.32 -10.60 2.95
CA ILE A 67 -10.22 -10.99 1.84
C ILE A 67 -11.07 -9.83 1.32
N GLY A 68 -10.87 -8.62 1.85
CA GLY A 68 -11.58 -7.44 1.37
C GLY A 68 -11.18 -7.09 -0.06
N GLU A 69 -12.17 -6.84 -0.91
CA GLU A 69 -11.94 -6.29 -2.23
C GLU A 69 -11.97 -4.76 -2.14
N ALA A 70 -10.89 -4.11 -2.55
CA ALA A 70 -10.81 -2.65 -2.51
C ALA A 70 -11.52 -2.04 -3.74
N TYR A 71 -12.15 -0.89 -3.53
CA TYR A 71 -12.83 -0.13 -4.57
C TYR A 71 -12.34 1.32 -4.57
N SER A 72 -12.28 1.96 -5.73
CA SER A 72 -11.96 3.40 -5.81
C SER A 72 -13.11 4.22 -5.27
N TYR A 73 -12.83 5.14 -4.35
CA TYR A 73 -13.83 6.09 -3.86
C TYR A 73 -14.28 7.08 -4.94
N ASN A 74 -13.48 7.28 -6.00
CA ASN A 74 -13.78 8.24 -7.06
C ASN A 74 -14.62 7.62 -8.20
N THR A 75 -14.39 6.34 -8.52
CA THR A 75 -15.08 5.68 -9.64
C THR A 75 -15.99 4.52 -9.25
N GLY A 76 -15.88 4.02 -8.01
CA GLY A 76 -16.60 2.82 -7.56
C GLY A 76 -16.16 1.51 -8.22
N LYS A 77 -15.13 1.53 -9.08
CA LYS A 77 -14.60 0.32 -9.71
C LYS A 77 -13.66 -0.43 -8.78
N LYS A 78 -13.55 -1.74 -8.97
CA LYS A 78 -12.64 -2.62 -8.22
C LYS A 78 -11.17 -2.22 -8.47
N MET A 79 -10.38 -2.19 -7.42
CA MET A 79 -8.93 -1.98 -7.50
C MET A 79 -8.24 -3.24 -7.97
N VAL A 80 -7.26 -3.05 -8.86
CA VAL A 80 -6.47 -4.13 -9.43
C VAL A 80 -5.03 -3.99 -8.98
N LYS A 81 -4.37 -5.12 -8.78
CA LYS A 81 -2.92 -5.23 -8.61
C LYS A 81 -2.45 -6.39 -9.48
N PHE A 82 -1.23 -6.32 -9.97
CA PHE A 82 -0.65 -7.36 -10.80
C PHE A 82 0.70 -7.81 -10.25
N SER A 83 0.95 -9.11 -10.26
CA SER A 83 2.30 -9.65 -10.08
C SER A 83 3.16 -9.38 -11.32
N GLU A 84 4.49 -9.47 -11.20
CA GLU A 84 5.38 -9.30 -12.38
C GLU A 84 5.05 -10.31 -13.47
N GLU A 85 4.77 -11.55 -13.09
CA GLU A 85 4.39 -12.63 -13.99
C GLU A 85 3.06 -12.36 -14.69
N GLU A 86 2.06 -11.89 -13.95
CA GLU A 86 0.76 -11.50 -14.50
C GLU A 86 0.89 -10.34 -15.48
N ILE A 87 1.75 -9.35 -15.19
CA ILE A 87 2.03 -8.24 -16.10
C ILE A 87 2.64 -8.77 -17.40
N VAL A 88 3.69 -9.58 -17.32
CA VAL A 88 4.36 -10.15 -18.49
C VAL A 88 3.37 -10.97 -19.33
N GLU A 89 2.58 -11.83 -18.70
CA GLU A 89 1.61 -12.66 -19.39
C GLU A 89 0.48 -11.84 -20.05
N ASN A 90 -0.03 -10.82 -19.35
CA ASN A 90 -1.04 -9.91 -19.88
C ASN A 90 -0.50 -9.14 -21.10
N ILE A 91 0.76 -8.67 -21.03
CA ILE A 91 1.42 -7.99 -22.14
C ILE A 91 1.58 -8.92 -23.35
N THR A 92 2.12 -10.13 -23.14
CA THR A 92 2.32 -11.12 -24.20
C THR A 92 1.00 -11.50 -24.88
N LYS A 93 -0.09 -11.66 -24.13
CA LYS A 93 -1.41 -12.01 -24.68
C LYS A 93 -2.07 -10.85 -25.42
N LYS A 94 -2.14 -9.65 -24.83
CA LYS A 94 -2.92 -8.53 -25.38
C LYS A 94 -2.20 -7.74 -26.48
N PHE A 95 -0.86 -7.68 -26.43
CA PHE A 95 -0.08 -6.84 -27.33
C PHE A 95 0.82 -7.63 -28.27
N LYS A 96 0.50 -8.90 -28.54
CA LYS A 96 1.24 -9.76 -29.47
C LYS A 96 1.52 -9.05 -30.82
N ASN A 97 2.78 -9.12 -31.26
CA ASN A 97 3.33 -8.49 -32.46
C ASN A 97 3.28 -6.95 -32.52
N LYS A 98 2.82 -6.26 -31.46
CA LYS A 98 2.84 -4.79 -31.40
C LYS A 98 4.19 -4.26 -30.91
N LYS A 99 4.55 -3.05 -31.36
CA LYS A 99 5.72 -2.32 -30.85
C LYS A 99 5.32 -1.56 -29.60
N ILE A 100 5.98 -1.86 -28.48
CA ILE A 100 5.69 -1.25 -27.18
C ILE A 100 6.92 -0.52 -26.64
N SER A 101 6.66 0.48 -25.81
CA SER A 101 7.66 1.15 -24.99
C SER A 101 7.26 1.00 -23.52
N LEU A 102 8.17 0.48 -22.70
CA LEU A 102 7.98 0.39 -21.26
C LEU A 102 8.50 1.66 -20.60
N LEU A 103 7.66 2.25 -19.76
CA LEU A 103 7.85 3.57 -19.19
C LEU A 103 7.80 3.45 -17.65
N ALA A 104 8.76 4.10 -16.99
CA ALA A 104 8.77 4.22 -15.53
C ALA A 104 8.42 5.68 -15.15
N PRO A 105 7.28 5.93 -14.50
CA PRO A 105 6.90 7.27 -14.09
C PRO A 105 7.75 7.76 -12.92
N LEU A 106 8.37 8.92 -13.08
CA LEU A 106 9.19 9.56 -12.04
C LEU A 106 8.52 10.80 -11.46
N VAL A 107 7.80 11.54 -12.29
CA VAL A 107 7.02 12.71 -11.89
C VAL A 107 5.64 12.58 -12.50
N ARG A 108 4.61 12.87 -11.70
CA ARG A 108 3.23 12.86 -12.14
C ARG A 108 2.50 14.07 -11.59
N GLY A 109 1.93 14.90 -12.46
CA GLY A 109 1.05 16.00 -12.08
C GLY A 109 1.67 17.02 -11.13
N ARG A 110 2.98 17.28 -11.23
CA ARG A 110 3.69 18.19 -10.31
C ARG A 110 4.44 19.30 -11.03
N LYS A 111 4.44 20.50 -10.43
CA LYS A 111 5.21 21.65 -10.90
C LYS A 111 6.69 21.55 -10.54
N GLY A 112 7.57 21.90 -11.48
CA GLY A 112 9.01 21.91 -11.23
C GLY A 112 9.80 21.88 -12.54
N HIS A 113 11.07 22.31 -12.47
CA HIS A 113 11.95 22.36 -13.65
C HIS A 113 12.76 21.06 -13.87
N TYR A 114 12.84 20.20 -12.84
CA TYR A 114 13.40 18.85 -12.85
C TYR A 114 14.79 18.66 -13.49
N ARG A 115 15.64 19.69 -13.52
CA ARG A 115 16.99 19.61 -14.11
C ARG A 115 17.87 18.53 -13.45
N GLU A 116 17.86 18.47 -12.12
CA GLU A 116 18.63 17.46 -11.37
C GLU A 116 18.15 16.04 -11.68
N LEU A 117 16.83 15.86 -11.79
CA LEU A 117 16.22 14.58 -12.17
C LEU A 117 16.71 14.11 -13.55
N PHE A 118 16.69 14.98 -14.57
CA PHE A 118 17.17 14.63 -15.91
C PHE A 118 18.67 14.28 -15.93
N GLU A 119 19.50 15.02 -15.19
CA GLU A 119 20.93 14.71 -15.05
C GLU A 119 21.14 13.35 -14.39
N ASP A 120 20.40 13.03 -13.33
CA ASP A 120 20.52 11.75 -12.62
C ASP A 120 20.06 10.56 -13.47
N ILE A 121 18.99 10.72 -14.24
CA ILE A 121 18.53 9.73 -15.21
C ILE A 121 19.60 9.51 -16.29
N ARG A 122 20.22 10.58 -16.81
CA ARG A 122 21.28 10.46 -17.82
C ARG A 122 22.53 9.77 -17.24
N LYS A 123 22.92 10.08 -16.01
CA LYS A 123 24.03 9.40 -15.31
C LYS A 123 23.78 7.90 -15.11
N LYS A 124 22.51 7.49 -14.97
CA LYS A 124 22.11 6.07 -14.91
C LYS A 124 22.13 5.38 -16.29
N GLY A 125 22.44 6.11 -17.37
CA GLY A 125 22.60 5.56 -18.72
C GLY A 125 21.33 5.52 -19.56
N PHE A 126 20.23 6.11 -19.10
CA PHE A 126 19.01 6.21 -19.91
C PHE A 126 19.19 7.28 -21.01
N VAL A 127 18.64 7.00 -22.19
CA VAL A 127 18.79 7.85 -23.38
C VAL A 127 17.51 8.61 -23.72
N LYS A 128 16.35 8.05 -23.44
CA LYS A 128 15.05 8.62 -23.80
C LYS A 128 14.16 8.84 -22.59
N VAL A 129 13.39 9.91 -22.64
CA VAL A 129 12.40 10.29 -21.64
C VAL A 129 11.14 10.75 -22.35
N ARG A 130 9.97 10.42 -21.79
CA ARG A 130 8.68 10.97 -22.20
C ARG A 130 8.35 12.10 -21.24
N VAL A 131 8.08 13.28 -21.80
CA VAL A 131 7.73 14.49 -21.05
C VAL A 131 6.44 15.03 -21.64
N ASP A 132 5.40 15.15 -20.81
CA ASP A 132 4.08 15.65 -21.19
C ASP A 132 3.52 14.95 -22.43
N GLY A 133 3.69 13.63 -22.51
CA GLY A 133 3.24 12.81 -23.64
C GLY A 133 4.24 12.68 -24.80
N GLU A 134 5.25 13.53 -24.90
CA GLU A 134 6.23 13.52 -26.00
C GLU A 134 7.51 12.79 -25.64
N VAL A 135 7.93 11.82 -26.45
CA VAL A 135 9.20 11.11 -26.28
C VAL A 135 10.35 11.95 -26.85
N LYS A 136 11.31 12.31 -25.99
CA LYS A 136 12.48 13.15 -26.29
C LYS A 136 13.77 12.43 -25.92
N ASP A 137 14.86 12.80 -26.59
CA ASP A 137 16.21 12.37 -26.21
C ASP A 137 16.72 13.22 -25.03
N LEU A 138 17.37 12.56 -24.08
CA LEU A 138 17.96 13.22 -22.91
C LEU A 138 19.21 13.99 -23.33
N VAL A 139 19.17 15.31 -23.18
CA VAL A 139 20.28 16.20 -23.48
C VAL A 139 20.91 16.78 -22.20
N PRO A 140 22.21 17.14 -22.22
CA PRO A 140 22.82 17.91 -21.12
C PRO A 140 22.05 19.18 -20.80
N LYS A 141 21.85 19.46 -19.50
CA LYS A 141 21.11 20.63 -19.00
C LYS A 141 19.64 20.69 -19.46
N MET A 142 19.04 19.55 -19.81
CA MET A 142 17.60 19.48 -20.07
C MET A 142 16.81 19.95 -18.84
N GLN A 143 15.78 20.75 -19.06
CA GLN A 143 14.89 21.26 -18.04
C GLN A 143 13.52 21.56 -18.64
N VAL A 144 12.49 21.51 -17.79
CA VAL A 144 11.12 21.90 -18.14
C VAL A 144 10.71 23.18 -17.40
N ASP A 145 9.53 23.71 -17.71
CA ASP A 145 9.05 24.96 -17.12
C ASP A 145 8.76 24.78 -15.62
N ARG A 146 9.33 25.63 -14.77
CA ARG A 146 9.14 25.53 -13.32
C ARG A 146 7.68 25.70 -12.88
N TYR A 147 6.90 26.49 -13.61
CA TYR A 147 5.57 26.93 -13.16
C TYR A 147 4.41 26.11 -13.75
N LYS A 148 4.71 25.20 -14.69
CA LYS A 148 3.73 24.30 -15.31
C LYS A 148 3.74 22.93 -14.63
N ILE A 149 2.60 22.26 -14.71
CA ILE A 149 2.46 20.88 -14.24
C ILE A 149 3.05 19.97 -15.33
N HIS A 150 3.88 19.03 -14.91
CA HIS A 150 4.55 18.11 -15.81
C HIS A 150 4.35 16.64 -15.41
N ASP A 151 4.31 15.78 -16.43
CA ASP A 151 4.40 14.32 -16.33
C ASP A 151 5.70 13.87 -16.98
N ILE A 152 6.51 13.10 -16.26
CA ILE A 152 7.84 12.66 -16.72
C ILE A 152 7.98 11.17 -16.49
N GLU A 153 8.14 10.43 -17.59
CA GLU A 153 8.41 8.99 -17.57
C GLU A 153 9.72 8.67 -18.28
N VAL A 154 10.55 7.81 -17.68
CA VAL A 154 11.76 7.32 -18.35
C VAL A 154 11.41 6.14 -19.23
N VAL A 155 11.94 6.14 -20.46
CA VAL A 155 11.81 5.00 -21.37
C VAL A 155 12.84 3.95 -20.97
N ILE A 156 12.36 2.85 -20.40
CA ILE A 156 13.22 1.75 -19.91
C ILE A 156 13.63 0.84 -21.05
N ASP A 157 12.67 0.40 -21.86
CA ASP A 157 12.93 -0.46 -23.01
C ASP A 157 11.90 -0.22 -24.13
N ARG A 158 12.30 -0.53 -25.36
CA ARG A 158 11.45 -0.50 -26.54
C ARG A 158 11.64 -1.80 -27.29
N LEU A 159 10.57 -2.56 -27.44
CA LEU A 159 10.62 -3.89 -28.05
C LEU A 159 9.32 -4.22 -28.77
N GLN A 160 9.38 -5.17 -29.69
CA GLN A 160 8.20 -5.78 -30.27
C GLN A 160 7.84 -7.02 -29.46
N VAL A 161 6.56 -7.17 -29.13
CA VAL A 161 6.09 -8.29 -28.31
C VAL A 161 6.06 -9.56 -29.14
N THR A 162 7.10 -10.38 -29.02
CA THR A 162 7.22 -11.70 -29.65
C THR A 162 7.56 -12.76 -28.59
N GLU A 163 7.30 -14.04 -28.88
CA GLU A 163 7.49 -15.13 -27.89
C GLU A 163 8.95 -15.31 -27.48
N ASP A 164 9.89 -15.11 -28.43
CA ASP A 164 11.33 -15.15 -28.20
C ASP A 164 11.83 -14.03 -27.26
N MET A 165 11.13 -12.90 -27.24
CA MET A 165 11.48 -11.73 -26.42
C MET A 165 10.90 -11.79 -25.00
N LYS A 166 10.22 -12.86 -24.61
CA LYS A 166 9.55 -12.97 -23.30
C LYS A 166 10.51 -12.80 -22.11
N VAL A 167 11.72 -13.35 -22.19
CA VAL A 167 12.74 -13.21 -21.13
C VAL A 167 13.19 -11.75 -20.99
N ARG A 168 13.44 -11.07 -22.11
CA ARG A 168 13.79 -9.64 -22.13
C ARG A 168 12.65 -8.79 -21.60
N LEU A 169 11.41 -9.06 -22.02
CA LEU A 169 10.22 -8.38 -21.54
C LEU A 169 10.11 -8.47 -20.02
N SER A 170 10.32 -9.65 -19.44
CA SER A 170 10.30 -9.85 -17.98
C SER A 170 11.34 -8.98 -17.27
N GLN A 171 12.59 -8.97 -17.73
CA GLN A 171 13.65 -8.12 -17.18
C GLN A 171 13.31 -6.63 -17.29
N SER A 172 12.76 -6.19 -18.42
CA SER A 172 12.39 -4.80 -18.64
C SER A 172 11.18 -4.38 -17.81
N VAL A 173 10.20 -5.27 -17.59
CA VAL A 173 9.07 -5.07 -16.65
C VAL A 173 9.59 -4.90 -15.22
N GLN A 174 10.46 -5.80 -14.76
CA GLN A 174 11.04 -5.75 -13.43
C GLN A 174 11.81 -4.43 -13.21
N GLN A 175 12.63 -4.03 -14.19
CA GLN A 175 13.37 -2.76 -14.13
C GLN A 175 12.44 -1.54 -14.16
N SER A 176 11.35 -1.60 -14.92
CA SER A 176 10.36 -0.53 -14.99
C SER A 176 9.64 -0.33 -13.67
N LEU A 177 9.15 -1.41 -13.05
CA LEU A 177 8.50 -1.38 -11.75
C LEU A 177 9.47 -0.90 -10.66
N LYS A 178 10.72 -1.38 -10.67
CA LYS A 178 11.74 -0.92 -9.71
C LYS A 178 12.02 0.58 -9.84
N THR A 179 12.11 1.09 -11.06
CA THR A 179 12.40 2.51 -11.33
C THR A 179 11.20 3.41 -11.02
N GLY A 180 9.99 2.95 -11.34
CA GLY A 180 8.73 3.66 -11.13
C GLY A 180 8.05 3.41 -9.78
N LYS A 181 8.77 2.83 -8.80
CA LYS A 181 8.27 2.50 -7.45
C LYS A 181 6.98 1.66 -7.50
N ASP A 182 7.09 0.46 -8.06
CA ASP A 182 6.00 -0.51 -8.22
C ASP A 182 4.87 -0.06 -9.16
N LEU A 183 5.12 0.98 -9.96
CA LEU A 183 4.24 1.46 -11.01
C LEU A 183 4.98 1.51 -12.33
N MET A 184 4.32 1.12 -13.41
CA MET A 184 4.83 1.26 -14.76
C MET A 184 3.71 1.61 -15.75
N PHE A 185 4.11 2.22 -16.85
CA PHE A 185 3.26 2.47 -18.00
C PHE A 185 3.79 1.68 -19.20
N LEU A 186 2.87 1.21 -20.03
CA LEU A 186 3.15 0.62 -21.32
C LEU A 186 2.53 1.52 -22.37
N LEU A 187 3.36 1.97 -23.30
CA LEU A 187 2.93 2.74 -24.46
C LEU A 187 2.93 1.83 -25.69
N VAL A 188 1.80 1.73 -26.38
CA VAL A 188 1.71 1.08 -27.69
C VAL A 188 2.05 2.12 -28.75
N ASN A 189 3.21 1.97 -29.41
CA ASN A 189 3.76 3.00 -30.29
C ASN A 189 2.88 3.28 -31.51
N ASP A 190 2.11 2.29 -31.99
CA ASP A 190 1.29 2.43 -33.20
C ASP A 190 -0.03 3.18 -32.95
N THR A 191 -0.55 3.15 -31.72
CA THR A 191 -1.86 3.72 -31.37
C THR A 191 -1.78 4.84 -30.32
N ASP A 192 -0.57 5.17 -29.86
CA ASP A 192 -0.28 6.04 -28.71
C ASP A 192 -1.11 5.70 -27.45
N GLN A 193 -1.55 4.44 -27.34
CA GLN A 193 -2.37 3.99 -26.23
C GLN A 193 -1.47 3.72 -25.02
N VAL A 194 -1.80 4.34 -23.89
CA VAL A 194 -1.12 4.13 -22.61
C VAL A 194 -1.92 3.16 -21.75
N VAL A 195 -1.23 2.15 -21.24
CA VAL A 195 -1.77 1.14 -20.33
C VAL A 195 -0.94 1.19 -19.05
N GLN A 196 -1.60 1.09 -17.91
CA GLN A 196 -0.95 1.22 -16.61
C GLN A 196 -0.94 -0.13 -15.90
N TYR A 197 0.19 -0.47 -15.27
CA TYR A 197 0.34 -1.65 -14.42
C TYR A 197 0.97 -1.24 -13.08
N SER A 198 0.45 -1.78 -11.99
CA SER A 198 1.02 -1.58 -10.65
C SER A 198 1.01 -2.88 -9.85
N LYS A 199 2.01 -3.05 -8.98
CA LYS A 199 1.98 -4.08 -7.93
C LYS A 199 1.16 -3.65 -6.72
N GLN A 200 0.89 -2.35 -6.58
CA GLN A 200 0.01 -1.81 -5.56
C GLN A 200 -1.43 -1.79 -6.07
N LEU A 201 -2.39 -1.73 -5.15
CA LEU A 201 -3.81 -1.64 -5.50
C LEU A 201 -4.06 -0.30 -6.17
N MET A 202 -4.57 -0.32 -7.40
CA MET A 202 -4.74 0.88 -8.18
C MET A 202 -6.08 0.91 -8.94
N CYS A 203 -6.60 2.13 -9.12
CA CYS A 203 -7.70 2.42 -10.04
C CYS A 203 -7.18 2.67 -11.46
N GLU A 204 -7.59 1.85 -12.43
CA GLU A 204 -7.18 1.99 -13.84
C GLU A 204 -7.54 3.35 -14.45
N ASP A 205 -8.70 3.92 -14.10
CA ASP A 205 -9.16 5.18 -14.73
C ASP A 205 -8.50 6.43 -14.14
N THR A 206 -8.28 6.43 -12.82
CA THR A 206 -7.88 7.65 -12.09
C THR A 206 -6.44 7.61 -11.61
N GLY A 207 -5.80 6.44 -11.61
CA GLY A 207 -4.44 6.27 -11.11
C GLY A 207 -4.29 6.41 -9.60
N ILE A 208 -5.40 6.49 -8.85
CA ILE A 208 -5.40 6.41 -7.38
C ILE A 208 -4.80 5.06 -6.98
N SER A 209 -3.84 5.09 -6.06
CA SER A 209 -3.21 3.90 -5.50
C SER A 209 -3.49 3.83 -4.00
N TYR A 210 -3.75 2.62 -3.49
CA TYR A 210 -3.83 2.32 -2.08
C TYR A 210 -2.64 1.47 -1.65
N GLU A 211 -2.23 1.64 -0.40
CA GLU A 211 -1.31 0.71 0.24
C GLU A 211 -1.94 -0.67 0.38
N GLU A 212 -1.12 -1.68 0.61
CA GLU A 212 -1.61 -3.03 0.83
C GLU A 212 -2.47 -3.07 2.11
N PRO A 213 -3.70 -3.63 2.05
CA PRO A 213 -4.60 -3.65 3.19
C PRO A 213 -3.96 -4.38 4.37
N SER A 214 -3.78 -3.67 5.47
CA SER A 214 -3.31 -4.24 6.74
C SER A 214 -4.39 -4.04 7.81
N PRO A 215 -4.47 -4.91 8.84
CA PRO A 215 -5.46 -4.74 9.90
C PRO A 215 -5.41 -3.36 10.58
N ASN A 216 -4.25 -2.69 10.56
CA ASN A 216 -4.09 -1.34 11.13
C ASN A 216 -4.68 -0.24 10.26
N ALA A 217 -4.75 -0.43 8.94
CA ALA A 217 -5.44 0.48 8.02
C ALA A 217 -6.96 0.50 8.25
N PHE A 218 -7.51 -0.57 8.84
CA PHE A 218 -8.93 -0.64 9.20
C PHE A 218 -9.21 -0.21 10.64
N SER A 219 -8.22 0.35 11.37
CA SER A 219 -8.43 0.80 12.76
C SER A 219 -8.56 2.31 12.82
N PHE A 220 -9.70 2.81 13.31
CA PHE A 220 -9.86 4.24 13.62
C PHE A 220 -9.01 4.70 14.82
N ASN A 221 -8.41 3.77 15.58
CA ASN A 221 -7.48 4.07 16.67
C ASN A 221 -6.03 4.20 16.20
N SER A 222 -5.77 3.89 14.94
CA SER A 222 -4.47 3.98 14.28
C SER A 222 -4.44 5.20 13.35
N PRO A 223 -3.35 5.98 13.29
CA PRO A 223 -3.25 7.08 12.33
C PRO A 223 -3.36 6.63 10.87
N TYR A 224 -3.12 5.34 10.59
CA TYR A 224 -3.25 4.76 9.26
C TYR A 224 -4.70 4.53 8.81
N GLY A 225 -5.64 4.39 9.75
CA GLY A 225 -7.05 4.11 9.46
C GLY A 225 -8.02 5.15 10.02
N ALA A 226 -7.54 6.06 10.86
CA ALA A 226 -8.32 7.18 11.39
C ALA A 226 -8.62 8.20 10.30
N CYS A 227 -9.79 8.83 10.41
CA CYS A 227 -10.16 9.94 9.54
C CYS A 227 -9.18 11.11 9.77
N GLY A 228 -8.72 11.76 8.71
CA GLY A 228 -7.84 12.93 8.85
C GLY A 228 -8.52 14.15 9.49
N THR A 229 -9.84 14.14 9.64
CA THR A 229 -10.63 15.26 10.18
C THR A 229 -11.04 15.06 11.65
N CYS A 230 -11.22 13.82 12.11
CA CYS A 230 -11.73 13.49 13.44
C CYS A 230 -11.09 12.20 13.98
#